data_AF-A0A7Z9I9C7-F1
#
_entry.id   AF-A0A7Z9I9C7-F1
#
_cell.length_a   1.000
_cell.length_b   1.000
_cell.length_c   1.000
_cell.angle_alpha   90.00
_cell.angle_beta   90.00
_cell.angle_gamma   90.00
#
_symmetry.space_group_name_H-M   'P 1'
#
loop_
_entity.id
_entity.type
_entity.pdbx_description
1 polymer ?
#
loop_
_entity_poly.entity_id
_entity_poly.type
_entity_poly.pdbx_seq_one_letter_code
_entity_poly.pdbx_strand_id
1 'polypeptide(L)'
;MSNYVHSRRKFLATGSTALSALQAWPAIAAAEVVKPQAVTVLNPQLRVPLSFVVDDSTCLVNMGHYCMPQFATAWPERNEYKKPWQTWPREIPDSFVREFGQWCAQHGVKGKYSIVPFPACVGWVDRELPGWSQKQLQASLKLVRELMVPNWDIHPEMITHTRVIDIKTGRPIQQINPATMENSYPRTKKSVDEMAAYLAYALRILKNCGLPCQGVTTPGGFGNLVKDELPLAVHEAVRDVYGSELPHYFKYVVNGDESAQPRLEHVRNVDSSDPKVTVNVPACTGDWFGGWDGDRQSEPDRYANAAGTSGRMVELIKRGEPAVMLCHWPGMYTQGTKKGFTAFKRVVETLNSRFSDQTIWMKLSEIGRYWTAKELTHIALAERKISFNAPFGTANFTVRVAGAVATNNAPRLMVENQTVALQGVAETRLLRSGTWCADSKGLIVCFDLPKGVSQIQW
;
A
#
# COMPACT_ATOMS: atom_id res chain seq x y z
N MET A 1 -20.92 36.67 -0.78
CA MET A 1 -22.20 36.76 -1.51
C MET A 1 -21.92 36.16 -2.89
N SER A 2 -22.36 34.97 -3.29
CA SER A 2 -23.67 34.34 -3.19
C SER A 2 -23.50 32.83 -3.00
N ASN A 3 -24.40 32.22 -2.22
CA ASN A 3 -24.41 30.81 -1.85
C ASN A 3 -25.07 29.95 -2.94
N TYR A 4 -24.42 28.88 -3.38
CA TYR A 4 -25.07 27.79 -4.12
C TYR A 4 -25.14 26.53 -3.24
N VAL A 5 -26.33 26.30 -2.68
CA VAL A 5 -26.72 25.06 -2.00
C VAL A 5 -27.40 24.16 -3.03
N HIS A 6 -26.84 22.99 -3.34
CA HIS A 6 -27.51 21.99 -4.17
C HIS A 6 -28.28 20.98 -3.30
N SER A 7 -29.59 21.00 -3.46
CA SER A 7 -30.59 20.21 -2.73
C SER A 7 -30.80 18.81 -3.34
N ARG A 8 -30.97 17.81 -2.47
CA ARG A 8 -31.08 16.35 -2.66
C ARG A 8 -32.34 15.84 -3.41
N ARG A 9 -32.80 16.47 -4.50
CA ARG A 9 -34.00 16.00 -5.21
C ARG A 9 -33.85 16.01 -6.74
N LYS A 10 -33.09 15.05 -7.29
CA LYS A 10 -33.18 14.62 -8.71
C LYS A 10 -32.65 13.18 -8.89
N PHE A 11 -33.18 12.21 -8.14
CA PHE A 11 -32.85 10.78 -8.38
C PHE A 11 -34.06 9.82 -8.25
N LEU A 12 -35.29 10.34 -8.22
CA LEU A 12 -36.50 9.50 -8.08
C LEU A 12 -37.55 9.80 -9.15
N ALA A 13 -37.15 9.79 -10.43
CA ALA A 13 -38.11 9.88 -11.54
C ALA A 13 -37.57 9.23 -12.81
N THR A 14 -37.34 7.92 -12.77
CA THR A 14 -37.39 7.01 -13.93
C THR A 14 -37.33 5.58 -13.39
N GLY A 15 -38.49 5.00 -13.14
CA GLY A 15 -38.60 3.65 -12.59
C GLY A 15 -39.98 3.08 -12.83
N SER A 16 -40.27 2.71 -14.08
CA SER A 16 -41.30 1.71 -14.41
C SER A 16 -41.35 1.44 -15.91
N THR A 17 -40.53 0.51 -16.38
CA THR A 17 -40.87 -0.59 -17.33
C THR A 17 -39.60 -1.28 -17.83
N ALA A 18 -39.34 -2.50 -17.33
CA ALA A 18 -38.73 -3.64 -18.03
C ALA A 18 -38.16 -4.63 -16.98
N LEU A 19 -38.99 -5.59 -16.58
CA LEU A 19 -38.50 -6.86 -16.08
C LEU A 19 -37.87 -7.66 -17.24
N SER A 20 -36.97 -8.57 -16.87
CA SER A 20 -36.40 -9.67 -17.68
C SER A 20 -35.28 -9.35 -18.68
N ALA A 21 -34.05 -9.26 -18.17
CA ALA A 21 -32.90 -10.03 -18.66
C ALA A 21 -31.73 -9.89 -17.66
N LEU A 22 -31.57 -10.89 -16.78
CA LEU A 22 -30.30 -11.11 -16.08
C LEU A 22 -29.27 -11.57 -17.11
N GLN A 23 -28.60 -10.64 -17.77
CA GLN A 23 -27.35 -10.95 -18.45
C GLN A 23 -26.25 -10.92 -17.40
N ALA A 24 -25.69 -12.09 -17.11
CA ALA A 24 -24.39 -12.19 -16.46
C ALA A 24 -23.42 -11.28 -17.21
N TRP A 25 -22.87 -10.26 -16.53
CA TRP A 25 -21.79 -9.49 -17.11
C TRP A 25 -20.61 -10.44 -17.32
N PRO A 26 -20.15 -10.64 -18.56
CA PRO A 26 -18.93 -11.38 -18.77
C PRO A 26 -17.81 -10.57 -18.11
N ALA A 27 -16.98 -11.25 -17.32
CA ALA A 27 -15.67 -10.72 -16.97
C ALA A 27 -14.97 -10.38 -18.29
N ILE A 28 -14.90 -9.10 -18.62
CA ILE A 28 -14.08 -8.64 -19.74
C ILE A 28 -12.65 -8.90 -19.28
N ALA A 29 -12.08 -10.02 -19.73
CA ALA A 29 -10.65 -10.26 -19.66
C ALA A 29 -9.99 -8.98 -20.18
N ALA A 30 -9.13 -8.35 -19.37
CA ALA A 30 -8.29 -7.27 -19.84
C ALA A 30 -7.62 -7.78 -21.13
N ALA A 31 -7.87 -7.10 -22.25
CA ALA A 31 -7.23 -7.45 -23.51
C ALA A 31 -5.72 -7.52 -23.24
N GLU A 32 -5.09 -8.66 -23.55
CA GLU A 32 -3.65 -8.82 -23.33
C GLU A 32 -2.93 -7.69 -24.07
N VAL A 33 -2.25 -6.83 -23.31
CA VAL A 33 -1.44 -5.77 -23.88
C VAL A 33 -0.25 -6.43 -24.58
N VAL A 34 -0.31 -6.49 -25.92
CA VAL A 34 0.73 -7.09 -26.75
C VAL A 34 2.03 -6.30 -26.57
N LYS A 35 3.07 -6.96 -26.07
CA LYS A 35 4.43 -6.41 -25.97
C LYS A 35 5.33 -7.15 -26.97
N PRO A 36 6.20 -6.45 -27.71
CA PRO A 36 7.17 -7.08 -28.59
C PRO A 36 8.07 -8.00 -27.77
N GLN A 37 8.31 -9.23 -28.23
CA GLN A 37 9.21 -10.17 -27.53
C GLN A 37 10.60 -9.60 -27.28
N ALA A 38 11.05 -8.65 -28.10
CA ALA A 38 12.33 -7.97 -27.96
C ALA A 38 12.39 -6.89 -26.87
N VAL A 39 11.26 -6.45 -26.30
CA VAL A 39 11.22 -5.43 -25.24
C VAL A 39 10.68 -6.01 -23.94
N THR A 40 11.50 -6.02 -22.89
CA THR A 40 11.11 -6.51 -21.56
C THR A 40 11.08 -5.35 -20.56
N VAL A 41 9.97 -5.18 -19.85
CA VAL A 41 9.89 -4.27 -18.70
C VAL A 41 10.49 -4.96 -17.48
N LEU A 42 11.52 -4.34 -16.90
CA LEU A 42 12.28 -4.84 -15.77
C LEU A 42 11.74 -4.28 -14.46
N ASN A 43 12.36 -4.64 -13.33
CA ASN A 43 12.12 -3.94 -12.06
C ASN A 43 12.70 -2.51 -12.09
N PRO A 44 12.20 -1.58 -11.25
CA PRO A 44 12.67 -0.20 -11.24
C PRO A 44 14.18 -0.16 -10.98
N GLN A 45 14.93 0.49 -11.86
CA GLN A 45 16.40 0.56 -11.81
C GLN A 45 17.11 -0.81 -11.78
N LEU A 46 16.45 -1.88 -12.27
CA LEU A 46 16.92 -3.27 -12.09
C LEU A 46 17.02 -3.74 -10.64
N ARG A 47 16.34 -3.07 -9.70
CA ARG A 47 16.40 -3.36 -8.27
C ARG A 47 15.07 -3.91 -7.74
N VAL A 48 15.14 -4.87 -6.84
CA VAL A 48 13.99 -5.44 -6.17
C VAL A 48 13.36 -4.41 -5.22
N PRO A 49 12.06 -4.11 -5.36
CA PRO A 49 11.38 -3.24 -4.42
C PRO A 49 11.30 -3.88 -3.03
N LEU A 50 11.76 -3.14 -2.02
CA LEU A 50 11.52 -3.42 -0.61
C LEU A 50 10.44 -2.47 -0.10
N SER A 51 9.58 -2.98 0.78
CA SER A 51 8.62 -2.12 1.49
C SER A 51 8.34 -2.66 2.88
N PHE A 52 7.79 -1.80 3.72
CA PHE A 52 7.43 -2.16 5.09
C PHE A 52 6.01 -1.69 5.43
N VAL A 53 5.15 -2.63 5.78
CA VAL A 53 3.78 -2.40 6.24
C VAL A 53 3.77 -2.39 7.76
N VAL A 54 3.40 -1.24 8.32
CA VAL A 54 3.11 -1.05 9.74
C VAL A 54 1.60 -0.96 9.91
N ASP A 55 1.02 -2.00 10.48
CA ASP A 55 -0.39 -2.11 10.85
C ASP A 55 -0.63 -1.68 12.30
N ASP A 56 -1.89 -1.38 12.63
CA ASP A 56 -2.42 -0.96 13.93
C ASP A 56 -1.77 0.29 14.53
N SER A 57 -0.92 1.00 13.78
CA SER A 57 -0.39 2.28 14.22
C SER A 57 -1.47 3.36 14.25
N THR A 58 -1.35 4.28 15.22
CA THR A 58 -2.19 5.47 15.36
C THR A 58 -1.50 6.48 16.28
N CYS A 59 -2.15 7.62 16.53
CA CYS A 59 -1.65 8.65 17.45
C CYS A 59 -1.87 8.20 18.90
N LEU A 60 -0.79 8.13 19.68
CA LEU A 60 -0.75 7.96 21.14
C LEU A 60 -1.29 6.62 21.66
N VAL A 61 -2.40 6.10 21.15
CA VAL A 61 -3.08 4.90 21.66
C VAL A 61 -2.27 3.63 21.40
N ASN A 62 -2.02 2.84 22.45
CA ASN A 62 -1.50 1.48 22.31
C ASN A 62 -2.65 0.51 21.98
N MET A 63 -2.78 0.15 20.70
CA MET A 63 -3.82 -0.78 20.23
C MET A 63 -3.76 -2.13 20.96
N GLY A 64 -2.58 -2.65 21.29
CA GLY A 64 -2.45 -3.90 22.04
C GLY A 64 -3.17 -3.88 23.40
N HIS A 65 -3.12 -2.74 24.11
CA HIS A 65 -3.81 -2.55 25.40
C HIS A 65 -5.33 -2.50 25.22
N TYR A 66 -5.82 -1.71 24.26
CA TYR A 66 -7.26 -1.41 24.16
C TYR A 66 -8.05 -2.43 23.33
N CYS A 67 -7.42 -3.14 22.40
CA CYS A 67 -8.07 -4.20 21.61
C CYS A 67 -8.35 -5.44 22.44
N MET A 68 -7.42 -5.82 23.33
CA MET A 68 -7.47 -7.07 24.07
C MET A 68 -8.79 -7.33 24.81
N PRO A 69 -9.33 -6.42 25.64
CA PRO A 69 -10.60 -6.68 26.33
C PRO A 69 -11.79 -6.81 25.37
N GLN A 70 -11.78 -6.13 24.23
CA GLN A 70 -12.84 -6.21 23.23
C GLN A 70 -12.81 -7.55 22.51
N PHE A 71 -11.61 -8.01 22.14
CA PHE A 71 -11.41 -9.33 21.55
C PHE A 71 -11.71 -10.46 22.54
N ALA A 72 -11.33 -10.33 23.80
CA ALA A 72 -11.69 -11.28 24.86
C ALA A 72 -13.21 -11.39 25.02
N THR A 73 -13.93 -10.27 24.91
CA THR A 73 -15.41 -10.29 24.96
C THR A 73 -16.00 -10.95 23.71
N ALA A 74 -15.48 -10.65 22.52
CA ALA A 74 -15.98 -11.22 21.27
C ALA A 74 -15.65 -12.71 21.10
N TRP A 75 -14.55 -13.19 21.67
CA TRP A 75 -14.04 -14.56 21.56
C TRP A 75 -13.54 -15.08 22.92
N PRO A 76 -14.42 -15.33 23.90
CA PRO A 76 -14.05 -15.65 25.29
C PRO A 76 -13.23 -16.94 25.44
N GLU A 77 -13.39 -17.87 24.51
CA GLU A 77 -12.69 -19.16 24.53
C GLU A 77 -11.25 -19.09 24.02
N ARG A 78 -10.84 -17.98 23.42
CA ARG A 78 -9.49 -17.86 22.85
C ARG A 78 -8.47 -17.43 23.90
N ASN A 79 -7.53 -18.33 24.20
CA ASN A 79 -6.46 -18.09 25.17
C ASN A 79 -5.54 -16.90 24.80
N GLU A 80 -5.38 -16.60 23.51
CA GLU A 80 -4.64 -15.43 23.04
C GLU A 80 -5.18 -14.10 23.61
N TYR A 81 -6.47 -14.04 23.96
CA TYR A 81 -7.11 -12.84 24.50
C TYR A 81 -7.19 -12.79 26.03
N LYS A 82 -6.63 -13.79 26.73
CA LYS A 82 -6.58 -13.87 28.20
C LYS A 82 -5.26 -13.34 28.78
N LYS A 83 -4.45 -12.68 27.97
CA LYS A 83 -3.18 -12.06 28.38
C LYS A 83 -3.41 -10.92 29.40
N PRO A 84 -2.42 -10.62 30.26
CA PRO A 84 -2.54 -9.60 31.32
C PRO A 84 -2.41 -8.17 30.77
N TRP A 85 -3.27 -7.79 29.81
CA TRP A 85 -3.19 -6.54 29.05
C TRP A 85 -3.26 -5.28 29.91
N GLN A 86 -3.84 -5.37 31.11
CA GLN A 86 -3.90 -4.26 32.07
C GLN A 86 -2.51 -3.82 32.53
N THR A 87 -1.50 -4.70 32.44
CA THR A 87 -0.11 -4.39 32.79
C THR A 87 0.64 -3.66 31.67
N TRP A 88 0.07 -3.63 30.45
CA TRP A 88 0.72 -3.03 29.30
C TRP A 88 0.49 -1.51 29.24
N PRO A 89 1.45 -0.73 28.70
CA PRO A 89 1.28 0.71 28.55
C PRO A 89 0.02 1.05 27.76
N ARG A 90 -0.72 2.07 28.21
CA ARG A 90 -1.86 2.62 27.45
C ARG A 90 -1.44 3.41 26.22
N GLU A 91 -0.21 3.94 26.25
CA GLU A 91 0.33 4.82 25.22
C GLU A 91 1.52 4.19 24.51
N ILE A 92 1.59 4.34 23.19
CA ILE A 92 2.86 4.27 22.44
C ILE A 92 3.27 5.73 22.17
N PRO A 93 4.33 6.23 22.82
CA PRO A 93 4.61 7.66 22.87
C PRO A 93 5.19 8.20 21.57
N ASP A 94 4.96 9.48 21.30
CA ASP A 94 5.55 10.21 20.15
C ASP A 94 7.08 10.19 20.15
N SER A 95 7.72 10.02 21.31
CA SER A 95 9.18 9.83 21.38
C SER A 95 9.63 8.58 20.64
N PHE A 96 8.83 7.50 20.67
CA PHE A 96 9.10 6.29 19.91
C PHE A 96 8.79 6.47 18.42
N VAL A 97 7.69 7.14 18.08
CA VAL A 97 7.37 7.50 16.67
C VAL A 97 8.51 8.30 16.05
N ARG A 98 9.06 9.27 16.79
CA ARG A 98 10.20 10.10 16.36
C ARG A 98 11.46 9.27 16.15
N GLU A 99 11.80 8.42 17.11
CA GLU A 99 12.97 7.53 17.02
C GLU A 99 12.85 6.61 15.79
N PHE A 100 11.71 5.94 15.63
CA PHE A 100 11.42 5.06 14.50
C PHE A 100 11.48 5.81 13.17
N GLY A 101 10.73 6.90 13.04
CA GLY A 101 10.63 7.65 11.78
C GLY A 101 11.96 8.26 11.34
N GLN A 102 12.74 8.81 12.28
CA GLN A 102 14.05 9.38 11.98
C GLN A 102 15.04 8.29 11.55
N TRP A 103 15.08 7.16 12.26
CA TRP A 103 15.96 6.05 11.90
C TRP A 103 15.59 5.47 10.53
N CYS A 104 14.31 5.24 10.26
CA CYS A 104 13.82 4.78 8.97
C CYS A 104 14.20 5.74 7.83
N ALA A 105 14.03 7.06 8.03
CA ALA A 105 14.42 8.06 7.04
C ALA A 105 15.92 8.05 6.75
N GLN A 106 16.78 7.88 7.77
CA GLN A 106 18.23 7.78 7.61
C GLN A 106 18.65 6.53 6.81
N HIS A 107 17.88 5.44 6.89
CA HIS A 107 18.15 4.19 6.19
C HIS A 107 17.35 4.04 4.89
N GLY A 108 16.67 5.11 4.46
CA GLY A 108 15.85 5.14 3.24
C GLY A 108 14.63 4.23 3.28
N VAL A 109 14.24 3.70 4.44
CA VAL A 109 13.09 2.80 4.59
C VAL A 109 11.81 3.53 4.19
N LYS A 110 11.02 2.88 3.34
CA LYS A 110 9.70 3.33 2.90
C LYS A 110 8.66 2.24 3.07
N GLY A 111 7.40 2.64 3.09
CA GLY A 111 6.31 1.70 3.04
C GLY A 111 4.96 2.31 3.35
N LYS A 112 4.18 1.65 4.20
CA LYS A 112 2.85 2.07 4.62
C LYS A 112 2.74 2.08 6.14
N TYR A 113 2.10 3.10 6.68
CA TYR A 113 1.88 3.32 8.11
C TYR A 113 0.39 3.55 8.37
N SER A 114 -0.25 2.71 9.18
CA SER A 114 -1.65 2.92 9.59
C SER A 114 -1.79 4.22 10.39
N ILE A 115 -2.92 4.90 10.22
CA ILE A 115 -3.52 5.69 11.29
C ILE A 115 -4.93 5.14 11.47
N VAL A 116 -5.12 4.32 12.51
CA VAL A 116 -6.47 3.86 12.87
C VAL A 116 -7.30 5.10 13.29
N PRO A 117 -8.41 5.43 12.59
CA PRO A 117 -9.17 6.67 12.78
C PRO A 117 -9.88 6.82 14.13
N PHE A 118 -10.39 5.74 14.68
CA PHE A 118 -11.10 5.67 15.96
C PHE A 118 -10.56 4.50 16.80
N PRO A 119 -9.27 4.54 17.16
CA PRO A 119 -8.51 3.39 17.64
C PRO A 119 -9.19 2.71 18.81
N ALA A 120 -9.60 1.46 18.62
CA ALA A 120 -10.25 0.62 19.61
C ALA A 120 -11.42 1.32 20.33
N CYS A 121 -12.16 2.19 19.64
CA CYS A 121 -13.23 3.00 20.22
C CYS A 121 -12.80 3.95 21.38
N VAL A 122 -11.52 4.28 21.52
CA VAL A 122 -11.00 5.17 22.57
C VAL A 122 -11.42 6.62 22.32
N GLY A 123 -11.18 7.13 21.11
CA GLY A 123 -11.55 8.49 20.68
C GLY A 123 -11.26 8.70 19.20
N TRP A 124 -11.77 9.76 18.60
CA TRP A 124 -11.60 10.04 17.17
C TRP A 124 -10.34 10.89 16.95
N VAL A 125 -9.43 10.45 16.08
CA VAL A 125 -8.18 11.18 15.84
C VAL A 125 -8.40 12.57 15.23
N ASP A 126 -9.54 12.81 14.58
CA ASP A 126 -9.92 14.12 14.04
C ASP A 126 -10.75 14.99 15.00
N ARG A 127 -11.03 14.50 16.21
CA ARG A 127 -11.82 15.24 17.22
C ARG A 127 -11.07 15.32 18.54
N GLU A 128 -11.06 14.22 19.30
CA GLU A 128 -10.54 14.11 20.65
C GLU A 128 -10.15 12.66 20.94
N LEU A 129 -9.02 12.48 21.63
CA LEU A 129 -8.59 11.22 22.24
C LEU A 129 -8.64 11.37 23.77
N PRO A 130 -9.71 10.88 24.44
CA PRO A 130 -9.80 10.93 25.90
C PRO A 130 -8.56 10.31 26.57
N GLY A 131 -7.99 11.05 27.52
CA GLY A 131 -6.70 10.72 28.15
C GLY A 131 -5.53 11.58 27.65
N TRP A 132 -5.70 12.29 26.53
CA TRP A 132 -4.72 13.22 25.99
C TRP A 132 -5.35 14.59 25.70
N SER A 133 -4.60 15.66 25.93
CA SER A 133 -5.04 16.99 25.55
C SER A 133 -5.10 17.15 24.03
N GLN A 134 -5.96 18.07 23.56
CA GLN A 134 -6.02 18.41 22.14
C GLN A 134 -4.65 18.82 21.58
N LYS A 135 -3.83 19.51 22.39
CA LYS A 135 -2.46 19.90 22.01
C LYS A 135 -1.57 18.68 21.75
N GLN A 136 -1.66 17.64 22.57
CA GLN A 136 -0.89 16.40 22.37
C GLN A 136 -1.34 15.66 21.10
N LEU A 137 -2.65 15.53 20.88
CA LEU A 137 -3.17 14.92 19.64
C LEU A 137 -2.70 15.68 18.40
N GLN A 138 -2.80 17.02 18.40
CA GLN A 138 -2.34 17.83 17.28
C GLN A 138 -0.81 17.76 17.08
N ALA A 139 -0.03 17.63 18.15
CA ALA A 139 1.41 17.42 18.07
C ALA A 139 1.77 16.06 17.45
N SER A 140 1.07 15.00 17.85
CA SER A 140 1.20 13.66 17.27
C SER A 140 0.84 13.65 15.78
N LEU A 141 -0.30 14.26 15.40
CA LEU A 141 -0.68 14.38 13.99
C LEU A 141 0.32 15.20 13.17
N LYS A 142 0.86 16.29 13.75
CA LYS A 142 1.93 17.08 13.11
C LYS A 142 3.18 16.23 12.90
N LEU A 143 3.57 15.43 13.90
CA LEU A 143 4.69 14.51 13.78
C LEU A 143 4.49 13.51 12.63
N VAL A 144 3.30 12.91 12.51
CA VAL A 144 2.98 12.02 11.39
C VAL A 144 3.08 12.76 10.05
N ARG A 145 2.49 13.95 9.93
CA ARG A 145 2.52 14.76 8.70
C ARG A 145 3.93 15.14 8.26
N GLU A 146 4.81 15.49 9.20
CA GLU A 146 6.13 16.01 8.88
C GLU A 146 7.20 14.92 8.77
N LEU A 147 7.13 13.89 9.61
CA LEU A 147 8.16 12.85 9.68
C LEU A 147 7.79 11.57 8.91
N MET A 148 6.52 11.15 8.97
CA MET A 148 6.10 9.86 8.41
C MET A 148 5.66 10.01 6.94
N VAL A 149 4.75 10.93 6.62
CA VAL A 149 4.21 11.09 5.25
C VAL A 149 5.28 11.09 4.12
N PRO A 150 6.48 11.69 4.28
CA PRO A 150 7.49 11.68 3.22
C PRO A 150 7.87 10.27 2.72
N ASN A 151 7.98 9.28 3.63
CA ASN A 151 8.43 7.92 3.31
C ASN A 151 7.34 6.86 3.45
N TRP A 152 6.15 7.24 3.90
CA TRP A 152 5.09 6.31 4.25
C TRP A 152 3.77 6.69 3.58
N ASP A 153 3.08 5.72 2.97
CA ASP A 153 1.67 5.86 2.63
C ASP A 153 0.86 5.77 3.93
N ILE A 154 -0.01 6.75 4.17
CA ILE A 154 -0.91 6.71 5.32
C ILE A 154 -2.21 6.04 4.89
N HIS A 155 -2.56 4.94 5.55
CA HIS A 155 -3.82 4.23 5.34
C HIS A 155 -4.67 4.30 6.60
N PRO A 156 -6.02 4.34 6.47
CA PRO A 156 -6.86 3.85 7.54
C PRO A 156 -6.76 2.33 7.56
N GLU A 157 -6.85 1.76 8.75
CA GLU A 157 -7.03 0.32 8.92
C GLU A 157 -8.45 0.05 9.41
N MET A 158 -9.37 0.34 8.50
CA MET A 158 -10.79 0.58 8.76
C MET A 158 -10.99 1.67 9.80
N ILE A 159 -12.11 1.66 10.55
CA ILE A 159 -12.48 2.78 11.42
C ILE A 159 -11.87 2.59 12.81
N THR A 160 -12.05 1.43 13.43
CA THR A 160 -11.64 1.20 14.83
C THR A 160 -10.58 0.14 15.00
N HIS A 161 -10.39 -0.71 14.00
CA HIS A 161 -9.65 -1.96 14.06
C HIS A 161 -10.24 -3.00 15.05
N THR A 162 -11.40 -2.73 15.66
CA THR A 162 -12.03 -3.64 16.62
C THR A 162 -13.51 -3.76 16.37
N ARG A 163 -14.32 -2.75 16.69
CA ARG A 163 -15.79 -2.77 16.64
C ARG A 163 -16.29 -2.12 15.37
N VAL A 164 -17.26 -2.76 14.73
CA VAL A 164 -17.96 -2.17 13.58
C VAL A 164 -18.72 -0.93 14.04
N ILE A 165 -18.59 0.16 13.29
CA ILE A 165 -19.30 1.42 13.54
C ILE A 165 -20.57 1.45 12.68
N ASP A 166 -21.71 1.75 13.31
CA ASP A 166 -22.87 2.22 12.55
C ASP A 166 -22.58 3.65 12.08
N ILE A 167 -22.24 3.79 10.80
CA ILE A 167 -21.86 5.07 10.19
C ILE A 167 -23.00 6.09 10.14
N LYS A 168 -24.26 5.69 10.38
CA LYS A 168 -25.40 6.61 10.49
C LYS A 168 -25.41 7.32 11.84
N THR A 169 -25.07 6.60 12.90
CA THR A 169 -25.08 7.11 14.28
C THR A 169 -23.69 7.51 14.78
N GLY A 170 -22.63 7.05 14.11
CA GLY A 170 -21.25 7.20 14.55
C GLY A 170 -20.92 6.40 15.81
N ARG A 171 -21.71 5.35 16.13
CA ARG A 171 -21.54 4.56 17.36
C ARG A 171 -21.14 3.13 17.03
N PRO A 172 -20.34 2.45 17.88
CA PRO A 172 -20.11 1.03 17.72
C PRO A 172 -21.42 0.26 17.85
N ILE A 173 -21.60 -0.78 17.04
CA ILE A 173 -22.73 -1.71 17.20
C ILE A 173 -22.69 -2.26 18.63
N GLN A 174 -23.81 -2.17 19.36
CA GLN A 174 -23.86 -2.38 20.81
C GLN A 174 -23.34 -3.77 21.24
N GLN A 175 -23.74 -4.82 20.54
CA GLN A 175 -23.30 -6.18 20.84
C GLN A 175 -21.79 -6.32 20.56
N ILE A 176 -21.10 -7.11 21.39
CA ILE A 176 -19.69 -7.47 21.20
C ILE A 176 -19.64 -8.97 20.95
N ASN A 177 -19.58 -9.36 19.69
CA ASN A 177 -19.41 -10.73 19.27
C ASN A 177 -18.58 -10.75 17.98
N PRO A 178 -18.20 -11.92 17.43
CA PRO A 178 -17.37 -11.97 16.23
C PRO A 178 -17.98 -11.16 15.06
N ALA A 179 -19.31 -11.18 14.91
CA ALA A 179 -20.01 -10.53 13.82
C ALA A 179 -20.01 -9.00 13.84
N THR A 180 -19.76 -8.43 15.01
CA THR A 180 -19.71 -6.98 15.22
C THR A 180 -18.27 -6.47 15.37
N MET A 181 -17.27 -7.30 15.04
CA MET A 181 -15.87 -6.90 14.99
C MET A 181 -15.42 -6.62 13.55
N GLU A 182 -14.72 -5.51 13.33
CA GLU A 182 -14.15 -5.14 12.02
C GLU A 182 -13.24 -6.25 11.49
N ASN A 183 -12.48 -6.93 12.36
CA ASN A 183 -11.61 -8.04 12.00
C ASN A 183 -12.33 -9.26 11.40
N SER A 184 -13.67 -9.28 11.36
CA SER A 184 -14.41 -10.27 10.61
C SER A 184 -15.61 -9.70 9.85
N TYR A 185 -15.70 -8.38 9.73
CA TYR A 185 -16.77 -7.70 9.02
C TYR A 185 -16.51 -7.69 7.50
N PRO A 186 -17.54 -7.87 6.65
CA PRO A 186 -18.90 -8.22 7.00
C PRO A 186 -19.08 -9.73 7.20
N ARG A 187 -20.09 -10.12 7.98
CA ARG A 187 -20.51 -11.53 8.17
C ARG A 187 -21.58 -12.01 7.20
N THR A 188 -22.05 -11.12 6.35
CA THR A 188 -22.98 -11.39 5.25
C THR A 188 -22.44 -10.71 4.01
N LYS A 189 -22.97 -11.07 2.84
CA LYS A 189 -22.71 -10.27 1.65
C LYS A 189 -23.15 -8.82 1.87
N LYS A 190 -22.39 -7.91 1.26
CA LYS A 190 -22.63 -6.46 1.25
C LYS A 190 -22.45 -5.95 -0.17
N SER A 191 -23.26 -4.97 -0.53
CA SER A 191 -23.07 -4.28 -1.81
C SER A 191 -21.76 -3.49 -1.83
N VAL A 192 -21.28 -3.18 -3.03
CA VAL A 192 -20.15 -2.26 -3.24
C VAL A 192 -20.43 -0.92 -2.56
N ASP A 193 -21.64 -0.37 -2.71
CA ASP A 193 -22.02 0.92 -2.12
C ASP A 193 -21.96 0.91 -0.59
N GLU A 194 -22.46 -0.16 0.06
CA GLU A 194 -22.39 -0.29 1.52
C GLU A 194 -20.93 -0.37 1.99
N MET A 195 -20.09 -1.16 1.32
CA MET A 195 -18.67 -1.27 1.65
C MET A 195 -17.94 0.07 1.40
N ALA A 196 -18.19 0.72 0.25
CA ALA A 196 -17.57 1.99 -0.11
C ALA A 196 -17.93 3.09 0.89
N ALA A 197 -19.20 3.16 1.34
CA ALA A 197 -19.63 4.11 2.35
C ALA A 197 -18.89 3.92 3.68
N TYR A 198 -18.66 2.67 4.08
CA TYR A 198 -17.90 2.34 5.31
C TYR A 198 -16.43 2.76 5.19
N LEU A 199 -15.78 2.42 4.07
CA LEU A 199 -14.40 2.82 3.77
C LEU A 199 -14.26 4.35 3.71
N ALA A 200 -15.18 5.03 3.03
CA ALA A 200 -15.21 6.48 2.90
C ALA A 200 -15.34 7.17 4.27
N TYR A 201 -16.04 6.56 5.23
CA TYR A 201 -16.14 7.08 6.59
C TYR A 201 -14.77 7.12 7.28
N ALA A 202 -14.00 6.02 7.20
CA ALA A 202 -12.63 5.96 7.72
C ALA A 202 -11.71 6.97 7.03
N LEU A 203 -11.78 7.05 5.70
CA LEU A 203 -10.98 7.94 4.87
C LEU A 203 -11.23 9.43 5.18
N ARG A 204 -12.49 9.83 5.42
CA ARG A 204 -12.85 11.22 5.74
C ARG A 204 -12.27 11.69 7.06
N ILE A 205 -12.16 10.81 8.06
CA ILE A 205 -11.51 11.13 9.34
C ILE A 205 -10.03 11.47 9.10
N LEU A 206 -9.31 10.65 8.33
CA LEU A 206 -7.92 10.96 7.99
C LEU A 206 -7.79 12.26 7.17
N LYS A 207 -8.78 12.54 6.31
CA LYS A 207 -8.80 13.76 5.51
C LYS A 207 -8.94 14.99 6.40
N ASN A 208 -9.80 14.92 7.41
CA ASN A 208 -9.96 15.98 8.41
C ASN A 208 -8.67 16.25 9.19
N CYS A 209 -7.83 15.22 9.39
CA CYS A 209 -6.50 15.37 10.02
C CYS A 209 -5.43 15.99 9.10
N GLY A 210 -5.76 16.24 7.83
CA GLY A 210 -4.81 16.72 6.81
C GLY A 210 -3.78 15.65 6.40
N LEU A 211 -4.13 14.37 6.49
CA LEU A 211 -3.26 13.27 6.09
C LEU A 211 -3.57 12.87 4.63
N PRO A 212 -2.58 12.78 3.74
CA PRO A 212 -2.80 12.26 2.40
C PRO A 212 -3.06 10.76 2.45
N CYS A 213 -3.96 10.26 1.61
CA CYS A 213 -4.30 8.85 1.58
C CYS A 213 -4.69 8.43 0.16
N GLN A 214 -4.06 7.36 -0.34
CA GLN A 214 -4.30 6.81 -1.68
C GLN A 214 -4.73 5.34 -1.64
N GLY A 215 -4.92 4.79 -0.45
CA GLY A 215 -5.31 3.40 -0.25
C GLY A 215 -5.86 3.12 1.14
N VAL A 216 -6.21 1.87 1.40
CA VAL A 216 -6.70 1.41 2.71
C VAL A 216 -6.02 0.10 3.10
N THR A 217 -6.04 -0.21 4.39
CA THR A 217 -5.67 -1.52 4.91
C THR A 217 -6.86 -2.19 5.59
N THR A 218 -7.03 -3.50 5.41
CA THR A 218 -8.11 -4.25 6.04
C THR A 218 -7.63 -5.00 7.28
N PRO A 219 -8.25 -4.82 8.47
CA PRO A 219 -7.87 -5.51 9.69
C PRO A 219 -8.27 -6.99 9.61
N GLY A 220 -7.34 -7.89 9.88
CA GLY A 220 -7.60 -9.34 9.96
C GLY A 220 -8.45 -9.89 8.81
N GLY A 221 -9.63 -10.42 9.15
CA GLY A 221 -10.57 -11.02 8.20
C GLY A 221 -11.52 -10.04 7.50
N PHE A 222 -11.34 -8.72 7.63
CA PHE A 222 -12.24 -7.74 7.04
C PHE A 222 -12.39 -7.95 5.52
N GLY A 223 -13.61 -8.00 5.00
CA GLY A 223 -13.89 -8.20 3.58
C GLY A 223 -13.79 -9.64 3.09
N ASN A 224 -13.55 -10.64 3.95
CA ASN A 224 -13.39 -12.05 3.54
C ASN A 224 -14.63 -12.65 2.83
N LEU A 225 -15.84 -12.14 3.12
CA LEU A 225 -17.09 -12.58 2.49
C LEU A 225 -17.53 -11.70 1.32
N VAL A 226 -16.73 -10.70 0.96
CA VAL A 226 -17.02 -9.73 -0.12
C VAL A 226 -15.74 -9.45 -0.93
N LYS A 227 -15.00 -10.52 -1.27
CA LYS A 227 -13.69 -10.40 -1.94
C LYS A 227 -13.80 -9.75 -3.32
N ASP A 228 -14.91 -9.94 -4.02
CA ASP A 228 -15.12 -9.39 -5.36
C ASP A 228 -15.58 -7.93 -5.28
N GLU A 229 -16.36 -7.58 -4.25
CA GLU A 229 -16.88 -6.23 -4.03
C GLU A 229 -15.86 -5.31 -3.34
N LEU A 230 -14.95 -5.85 -2.52
CA LEU A 230 -13.98 -5.06 -1.75
C LEU A 230 -13.12 -4.15 -2.63
N PRO A 231 -12.48 -4.60 -3.73
CA PRO A 231 -11.60 -3.72 -4.49
C PRO A 231 -12.37 -2.67 -5.30
N LEU A 232 -13.62 -2.95 -5.67
CA LEU A 232 -14.56 -1.96 -6.20
C LEU A 232 -14.88 -0.91 -5.15
N ALA A 233 -15.19 -1.33 -3.93
CA ALA A 233 -15.50 -0.42 -2.83
C ALA A 233 -14.31 0.46 -2.47
N VAL A 234 -13.09 -0.10 -2.50
CA VAL A 234 -11.84 0.67 -2.35
C VAL A 234 -11.72 1.69 -3.48
N HIS A 235 -11.99 1.30 -4.73
CA HIS A 235 -11.95 2.21 -5.88
C HIS A 235 -12.83 3.43 -5.64
N GLU A 236 -14.13 3.19 -5.40
CA GLU A 236 -15.12 4.25 -5.25
C GLU A 236 -14.82 5.13 -4.03
N ALA A 237 -14.50 4.54 -2.89
CA ALA A 237 -14.27 5.29 -1.65
C ALA A 237 -13.02 6.18 -1.71
N VAL A 238 -11.90 5.66 -2.21
CA VAL A 238 -10.65 6.42 -2.27
C VAL A 238 -10.75 7.53 -3.32
N ARG A 239 -11.41 7.27 -4.46
CA ARG A 239 -11.66 8.30 -5.49
C ARG A 239 -12.62 9.38 -5.00
N ASP A 240 -13.74 9.02 -4.36
CA ASP A 240 -14.70 9.98 -3.80
C ASP A 240 -14.04 10.91 -2.78
N VAL A 241 -13.28 10.35 -1.84
CA VAL A 241 -12.74 11.14 -0.72
C VAL A 241 -11.47 11.90 -1.11
N TYR A 242 -10.56 11.30 -1.87
CA TYR A 242 -9.23 11.87 -2.15
C TYR A 242 -8.96 12.19 -3.63
N GLY A 243 -9.82 11.77 -4.55
CA GLY A 243 -9.57 11.95 -5.98
C GLY A 243 -8.36 11.18 -6.52
N SER A 244 -7.92 10.13 -5.82
CA SER A 244 -6.74 9.34 -6.23
C SER A 244 -6.97 8.71 -7.59
N GLU A 245 -6.05 8.92 -8.54
CA GLU A 245 -6.12 8.28 -9.86
C GLU A 245 -6.01 6.75 -9.79
N LEU A 246 -5.19 6.24 -8.86
CA LEU A 246 -4.90 4.82 -8.71
C LEU A 246 -5.09 4.39 -7.24
N PRO A 247 -6.32 4.04 -6.84
CA PRO A 247 -6.58 3.44 -5.54
C PRO A 247 -5.82 2.12 -5.35
N HIS A 248 -5.33 1.89 -4.13
CA HIS A 248 -4.72 0.62 -3.77
C HIS A 248 -5.16 0.15 -2.38
N TYR A 249 -4.87 -1.10 -2.04
CA TYR A 249 -5.11 -1.61 -0.70
C TYR A 249 -4.13 -2.71 -0.30
N PHE A 250 -3.96 -2.87 1.01
CA PHE A 250 -3.28 -4.00 1.62
C PHE A 250 -4.29 -4.87 2.39
N LYS A 251 -4.18 -6.19 2.21
CA LYS A 251 -5.05 -7.19 2.84
C LYS A 251 -4.38 -8.56 2.97
N TYR A 252 -3.67 -8.98 1.92
CA TYR A 252 -3.20 -10.35 1.79
C TYR A 252 -1.73 -10.48 2.15
N VAL A 253 -1.40 -11.57 2.82
CA VAL A 253 -0.03 -12.03 3.07
C VAL A 253 0.20 -13.29 2.24
N VAL A 254 1.12 -13.24 1.29
CA VAL A 254 1.50 -14.40 0.47
C VAL A 254 2.62 -15.19 1.13
N ASN A 255 2.55 -16.52 1.06
CA ASN A 255 3.52 -17.43 1.68
C ASN A 255 4.02 -18.47 0.67
N GLY A 256 5.16 -19.09 0.99
CA GLY A 256 5.75 -20.14 0.17
C GLY A 256 6.02 -19.67 -1.27
N ASP A 257 5.60 -20.49 -2.24
CA ASP A 257 5.90 -20.26 -3.65
C ASP A 257 4.97 -19.24 -4.33
N GLU A 258 3.91 -18.78 -3.64
CA GLU A 258 2.99 -17.76 -4.17
C GLU A 258 3.73 -16.48 -4.59
N SER A 259 3.30 -15.89 -5.71
CA SER A 259 3.84 -14.63 -6.23
C SER A 259 3.55 -13.47 -5.27
N ALA A 260 4.59 -12.69 -4.98
CA ALA A 260 4.55 -11.44 -4.21
C ALA A 260 4.33 -10.19 -5.09
N GLN A 261 4.05 -10.37 -6.38
CA GLN A 261 3.74 -9.25 -7.26
C GLN A 261 2.38 -8.64 -6.90
N PRO A 262 2.24 -7.29 -7.01
CA PRO A 262 0.95 -6.61 -6.97
C PRO A 262 -0.07 -7.26 -7.91
N ARG A 263 -1.33 -7.25 -7.50
CA ARG A 263 -2.45 -7.72 -8.31
C ARG A 263 -3.27 -6.53 -8.77
N LEU A 264 -3.39 -6.37 -10.08
CA LEU A 264 -4.32 -5.44 -10.69
C LEU A 264 -5.72 -6.05 -10.67
N GLU A 265 -6.66 -5.36 -10.04
CA GLU A 265 -8.03 -5.81 -9.89
C GLU A 265 -8.97 -4.80 -10.52
N HIS A 266 -10.07 -5.31 -11.10
CA HIS A 266 -11.13 -4.48 -11.68
C HIS A 266 -10.66 -3.50 -12.77
N VAL A 267 -9.70 -3.93 -13.59
CA VAL A 267 -9.16 -3.18 -14.72
C VAL A 267 -10.27 -2.92 -15.74
N ARG A 268 -10.57 -1.65 -16.00
CA ARG A 268 -11.61 -1.20 -16.96
C ARG A 268 -11.20 0.09 -17.65
N ASN A 269 -11.75 0.31 -18.84
CA ASN A 269 -11.62 1.57 -19.59
C ASN A 269 -10.15 2.00 -19.81
N VAL A 270 -9.23 1.05 -19.99
CA VAL A 270 -7.79 1.31 -20.07
C VAL A 270 -7.43 2.28 -21.19
N ASP A 271 -8.12 2.19 -22.33
CA ASP A 271 -7.93 3.06 -23.50
C ASP A 271 -8.67 4.40 -23.42
N SER A 272 -9.36 4.69 -22.30
CA SER A 272 -10.07 5.95 -22.11
C SER A 272 -9.21 7.00 -21.41
N SER A 273 -9.70 8.24 -21.34
CA SER A 273 -9.06 9.30 -20.55
C SER A 273 -9.11 9.08 -19.02
N ASP A 274 -9.96 8.16 -18.55
CA ASP A 274 -10.13 7.79 -17.13
C ASP A 274 -10.04 6.26 -16.94
N PRO A 275 -8.83 5.67 -17.07
CA PRO A 275 -8.62 4.26 -16.81
C PRO A 275 -8.92 3.93 -15.35
N LYS A 276 -9.61 2.80 -15.12
CA LYS A 276 -10.03 2.37 -13.77
C LYS A 276 -9.31 1.10 -13.38
N VAL A 277 -8.57 1.16 -12.28
CA VAL A 277 -7.84 0.04 -11.69
C VAL A 277 -7.88 0.18 -10.17
N THR A 278 -7.95 -0.94 -9.46
CA THR A 278 -7.59 -1.00 -8.03
C THR A 278 -6.43 -1.97 -7.87
N VAL A 279 -5.42 -1.59 -7.10
CA VAL A 279 -4.24 -2.44 -6.93
C VAL A 279 -4.21 -3.05 -5.54
N ASN A 280 -4.06 -4.37 -5.45
CA ASN A 280 -3.65 -5.02 -4.22
C ASN A 280 -2.13 -5.15 -4.18
N VAL A 281 -1.49 -4.66 -3.12
CA VAL A 281 -0.05 -4.89 -2.90
C VAL A 281 0.09 -5.82 -1.69
N PRO A 282 0.43 -7.12 -1.89
CA PRO A 282 0.50 -8.06 -0.78
C PRO A 282 1.76 -7.85 0.05
N ALA A 283 1.69 -8.20 1.34
CA ALA A 283 2.86 -8.45 2.16
C ALA A 283 3.31 -9.89 1.95
N CYS A 284 4.56 -10.20 2.31
CA CYS A 284 5.16 -11.49 2.04
C CYS A 284 5.76 -12.17 3.28
N THR A 285 5.50 -11.60 4.46
CA THR A 285 5.97 -12.10 5.75
C THR A 285 4.84 -12.10 6.76
N GLY A 286 4.92 -12.98 7.77
CA GLY A 286 4.16 -12.76 9.00
C GLY A 286 4.71 -11.57 9.80
N ASP A 287 4.05 -11.25 10.91
CA ASP A 287 4.63 -10.40 11.94
C ASP A 287 5.50 -11.25 12.87
N TRP A 288 6.80 -11.18 12.66
CA TRP A 288 7.81 -11.83 13.50
C TRP A 288 8.64 -10.80 14.28
N PHE A 289 8.16 -9.57 14.44
CA PHE A 289 8.87 -8.55 15.21
C PHE A 289 8.31 -8.36 16.62
N GLY A 290 7.12 -8.87 16.91
CA GLY A 290 6.54 -8.83 18.26
C GLY A 290 5.05 -9.14 18.30
N GLY A 291 4.43 -9.33 17.14
CA GLY A 291 3.01 -9.63 17.02
C GLY A 291 2.13 -8.40 17.24
N TRP A 292 0.85 -8.57 16.93
CA TRP A 292 -0.17 -7.52 17.04
C TRP A 292 -0.36 -6.99 18.47
N ASP A 293 -0.05 -7.79 19.49
CA ASP A 293 -0.18 -7.41 20.90
C ASP A 293 1.11 -6.86 21.52
N GLY A 294 2.26 -7.00 20.85
CA GLY A 294 3.56 -6.57 21.35
C GLY A 294 4.17 -7.47 22.43
N ASP A 295 3.65 -8.68 22.59
CA ASP A 295 4.01 -9.61 23.67
C ASP A 295 4.60 -10.94 23.15
N ARG A 296 4.90 -11.02 21.84
CA ARG A 296 5.61 -12.16 21.25
C ARG A 296 7.10 -11.87 21.15
N GLN A 297 7.91 -12.94 21.24
CA GLN A 297 9.33 -12.84 20.96
C GLN A 297 9.56 -12.55 19.48
N SER A 298 10.45 -11.60 19.18
CA SER A 298 10.88 -11.30 17.82
C SER A 298 11.76 -12.42 17.25
N GLU A 299 11.55 -12.78 15.99
CA GLU A 299 12.28 -13.83 15.26
C GLU A 299 12.91 -13.25 13.97
N PRO A 300 13.87 -12.32 14.06
CA PRO A 300 14.39 -11.58 12.90
C PRO A 300 15.02 -12.48 11.82
N ASP A 301 15.52 -13.66 12.19
CA ASP A 301 16.12 -14.62 11.26
C ASP A 301 15.11 -15.20 10.25
N ARG A 302 13.81 -15.14 10.55
CA ARG A 302 12.76 -15.53 9.59
C ARG A 302 12.67 -14.54 8.43
N TYR A 303 12.98 -13.26 8.67
CA TYR A 303 13.09 -12.24 7.63
C TYR A 303 14.42 -12.38 6.87
N ALA A 304 15.53 -12.27 7.60
CA ALA A 304 16.89 -12.42 7.09
C ALA A 304 17.82 -12.80 8.24
N ASN A 305 18.57 -13.89 8.12
CA ASN A 305 19.57 -14.29 9.11
C ASN A 305 20.77 -13.33 9.14
N ALA A 306 21.67 -13.44 10.12
CA ALA A 306 22.71 -12.42 10.36
C ALA A 306 23.68 -12.26 9.19
N ALA A 307 23.87 -13.32 8.41
CA ALA A 307 24.73 -13.35 7.25
C ALA A 307 24.03 -12.89 5.96
N GLY A 308 22.71 -12.63 5.98
CA GLY A 308 21.93 -12.31 4.79
C GLY A 308 21.88 -13.44 3.76
N THR A 309 22.03 -14.70 4.21
CA THR A 309 22.09 -15.89 3.33
C THR A 309 20.77 -16.65 3.25
N SER A 310 19.92 -16.54 4.27
CA SER A 310 18.60 -17.17 4.36
C SER A 310 17.56 -16.26 5.01
N GLY A 311 16.29 -16.65 4.90
CA GLY A 311 15.13 -15.88 5.35
C GLY A 311 14.23 -15.45 4.19
N ARG A 312 12.98 -15.11 4.49
CA ARG A 312 11.95 -14.82 3.47
C ARG A 312 12.31 -13.61 2.59
N MET A 313 12.94 -12.60 3.15
CA MET A 313 13.36 -11.42 2.39
C MET A 313 14.49 -11.77 1.41
N VAL A 314 15.44 -12.60 1.85
CA VAL A 314 16.55 -13.08 1.00
C VAL A 314 16.03 -13.92 -0.17
N GLU A 315 15.03 -14.76 0.08
CA GLU A 315 14.37 -15.56 -0.95
C GLU A 315 13.74 -14.68 -2.04
N LEU A 316 12.93 -13.70 -1.66
CA LEU A 316 12.21 -12.84 -2.61
C LEU A 316 13.14 -11.93 -3.41
N ILE A 317 14.19 -11.41 -2.76
CA ILE A 317 15.24 -10.65 -3.46
C ILE A 317 15.90 -11.52 -4.55
N LYS A 318 16.20 -12.79 -4.25
CA LYS A 318 16.76 -13.72 -5.24
C LYS A 318 15.78 -14.07 -6.36
N ARG A 319 14.48 -14.11 -6.09
CA ARG A 319 13.42 -14.31 -7.08
C ARG A 319 13.20 -13.08 -7.97
N GLY A 320 13.68 -11.91 -7.56
CA GLY A 320 13.42 -10.65 -8.27
C GLY A 320 12.00 -10.12 -8.06
N GLU A 321 11.30 -10.57 -7.02
CA GLU A 321 9.93 -10.15 -6.70
C GLU A 321 9.90 -9.12 -5.57
N PRO A 322 8.90 -8.22 -5.51
CA PRO A 322 8.75 -7.29 -4.39
C PRO A 322 8.78 -8.01 -3.04
N ALA A 323 9.57 -7.47 -2.12
CA ALA A 323 9.68 -8.01 -0.77
C ALA A 323 9.10 -6.99 0.22
N VAL A 324 7.85 -7.22 0.63
CA VAL A 324 7.06 -6.33 1.49
C VAL A 324 6.90 -6.98 2.87
N MET A 325 7.61 -6.44 3.86
CA MET A 325 7.52 -6.90 5.25
C MET A 325 6.22 -6.43 5.91
N LEU A 326 5.71 -7.22 6.85
CA LEU A 326 4.59 -6.87 7.71
C LEU A 326 5.04 -6.80 9.18
N CYS A 327 4.55 -5.81 9.90
CA CYS A 327 4.50 -5.78 11.36
C CYS A 327 3.23 -5.10 11.87
N HIS A 328 2.96 -5.25 13.16
CA HIS A 328 2.04 -4.39 13.89
C HIS A 328 2.80 -3.44 14.82
N TRP A 329 2.25 -2.25 15.03
CA TRP A 329 2.89 -1.19 15.80
C TRP A 329 3.16 -1.54 17.27
N PRO A 330 2.25 -2.23 18.00
CA PRO A 330 2.59 -2.74 19.34
C PRO A 330 3.77 -3.71 19.32
N GLY A 331 3.90 -4.51 18.25
CA GLY A 331 5.03 -5.39 17.98
C GLY A 331 6.36 -4.68 17.81
N MET A 332 6.37 -3.45 17.27
CA MET A 332 7.58 -2.62 17.21
C MET A 332 7.97 -2.08 18.59
N TYR A 333 6.98 -1.61 19.35
CA TYR A 333 7.20 -0.98 20.66
C TYR A 333 7.50 -2.01 21.77
N THR A 334 6.91 -3.20 21.70
CA THR A 334 7.05 -4.32 22.67
C THR A 334 6.92 -3.85 24.11
N GLN A 335 5.82 -3.16 24.40
CA GLN A 335 5.48 -2.62 25.72
C GLN A 335 6.59 -1.77 26.36
N GLY A 336 7.34 -1.02 25.54
CA GLY A 336 8.41 -0.12 25.97
C GLY A 336 9.82 -0.70 25.87
N THR A 337 9.97 -2.01 25.68
CA THR A 337 11.30 -2.63 25.57
C THR A 337 11.96 -2.42 24.21
N LYS A 338 11.19 -2.03 23.19
CA LYS A 338 11.64 -1.79 21.80
C LYS A 338 12.43 -2.95 21.18
N LYS A 339 12.21 -4.18 21.64
CA LYS A 339 12.87 -5.38 21.12
C LYS A 339 12.51 -5.63 19.67
N GLY A 340 11.24 -5.42 19.30
CA GLY A 340 10.79 -5.53 17.92
C GLY A 340 11.45 -4.52 16.99
N PHE A 341 11.55 -3.26 17.41
CA PHE A 341 12.29 -2.26 16.66
C PHE A 341 13.79 -2.59 16.55
N THR A 342 14.41 -3.11 17.61
CA THR A 342 15.82 -3.56 17.57
C THR A 342 16.02 -4.70 16.57
N ALA A 343 15.12 -5.68 16.56
CA ALA A 343 15.12 -6.77 15.60
C ALA A 343 14.92 -6.26 14.16
N PHE A 344 14.03 -5.29 13.95
CA PHE A 344 13.80 -4.64 12.66
C PHE A 344 15.06 -3.93 12.14
N LYS A 345 15.71 -3.11 12.97
CA LYS A 345 16.97 -2.42 12.60
C LYS A 345 18.01 -3.41 12.11
N ARG A 346 18.21 -4.51 12.85
CA ARG A 346 19.14 -5.58 12.47
C ARG A 346 18.80 -6.20 11.11
N VAL A 347 17.51 -6.45 10.82
CA VAL A 347 17.08 -7.02 9.53
C VAL A 347 17.42 -6.05 8.39
N VAL A 348 17.07 -4.77 8.54
CA VAL A 348 17.35 -3.74 7.53
C VAL A 348 18.85 -3.57 7.31
N GLU A 349 19.66 -3.52 8.37
CA GLU A 349 21.12 -3.43 8.28
C GLU A 349 21.74 -4.64 7.56
N THR A 350 21.22 -5.84 7.83
CA THR A 350 21.62 -7.08 7.14
C THR A 350 21.26 -7.04 5.66
N LEU A 351 20.04 -6.60 5.31
CA LEU A 351 19.61 -6.51 3.92
C LEU A 351 20.42 -5.44 3.17
N ASN A 352 20.67 -4.31 3.81
CA ASN A 352 21.48 -3.24 3.24
C ASN A 352 22.93 -3.71 3.00
N SER A 353 23.58 -4.35 3.97
CA SER A 353 24.96 -4.81 3.81
C SER A 353 25.14 -5.84 2.69
N ARG A 354 24.09 -6.64 2.42
CA ARG A 354 24.16 -7.72 1.43
C ARG A 354 23.59 -7.35 0.05
N PHE A 355 22.57 -6.48 0.00
CA PHE A 355 21.73 -6.26 -1.17
C PHE A 355 21.51 -4.78 -1.52
N SER A 356 22.30 -3.83 -0.98
CA SER A 356 22.15 -2.38 -1.27
C SER A 356 22.10 -2.05 -2.77
N ASP A 357 22.90 -2.73 -3.58
CA ASP A 357 22.94 -2.50 -5.04
C ASP A 357 21.83 -3.23 -5.81
N GLN A 358 21.12 -4.15 -5.15
CA GLN A 358 20.08 -5.01 -5.74
C GLN A 358 18.67 -4.62 -5.32
N THR A 359 18.52 -3.69 -4.36
CA THR A 359 17.24 -3.38 -3.74
C THR A 359 16.95 -1.88 -3.74
N ILE A 360 15.67 -1.53 -3.68
CA ILE A 360 15.21 -0.15 -3.58
C ILE A 360 13.99 -0.07 -2.67
N TRP A 361 14.01 0.82 -1.69
CA TRP A 361 12.86 1.05 -0.84
C TRP A 361 11.79 1.85 -1.58
N MET A 362 10.54 1.37 -1.50
CA MET A 362 9.38 1.98 -2.13
C MET A 362 8.17 1.96 -1.20
N LYS A 363 7.27 2.94 -1.35
CA LYS A 363 5.94 2.92 -0.75
C LYS A 363 5.03 1.92 -1.48
N LEU A 364 3.89 1.55 -0.90
CA LEU A 364 2.95 0.65 -1.56
C LEU A 364 2.33 1.29 -2.80
N SER A 365 2.04 2.59 -2.75
CA SER A 365 1.55 3.39 -3.87
C SER A 365 2.55 3.44 -5.03
N GLU A 366 3.85 3.58 -4.72
CA GLU A 366 4.94 3.56 -5.70
C GLU A 366 5.05 2.17 -6.36
N ILE A 367 4.98 1.09 -5.57
CA ILE A 367 4.99 -0.30 -6.09
C ILE A 367 3.76 -0.55 -6.95
N GLY A 368 2.56 -0.26 -6.45
CA GLY A 368 1.31 -0.50 -7.17
C GLY A 368 1.26 0.28 -8.49
N ARG A 369 1.74 1.52 -8.50
CA ARG A 369 1.84 2.34 -9.72
C ARG A 369 2.85 1.78 -10.71
N TYR A 370 4.01 1.31 -10.26
CA TYR A 370 4.99 0.68 -11.13
C TYR A 370 4.45 -0.57 -11.81
N TRP A 371 3.79 -1.46 -11.07
CA TRP A 371 3.18 -2.68 -11.65
C TRP A 371 2.04 -2.34 -12.60
N THR A 372 1.23 -1.34 -12.25
CA THR A 372 0.14 -0.88 -13.14
C THR A 372 0.69 -0.38 -14.47
N ALA A 373 1.71 0.47 -14.46
CA ALA A 373 2.37 0.93 -15.67
C ALA A 373 3.08 -0.22 -16.43
N LYS A 374 3.75 -1.12 -15.70
CA LYS A 374 4.43 -2.29 -16.26
C LYS A 374 3.47 -3.18 -17.02
N GLU A 375 2.27 -3.42 -16.50
CA GLU A 375 1.29 -4.33 -17.10
C GLU A 375 0.50 -3.66 -18.21
N LEU A 376 0.01 -2.44 -18.00
CA LEU A 376 -0.99 -1.82 -18.87
C LEU A 376 -0.41 -0.89 -19.95
N THR A 377 0.90 -0.59 -19.95
CA THR A 377 1.50 0.24 -21.01
C THR A 377 1.60 -0.55 -22.30
N HIS A 378 1.00 -0.02 -23.37
CA HIS A 378 1.21 -0.54 -24.72
C HIS A 378 2.60 -0.15 -25.21
N ILE A 379 3.36 -1.14 -25.66
CA ILE A 379 4.73 -0.96 -26.13
C ILE A 379 4.80 -1.42 -27.58
N ALA A 380 5.35 -0.60 -28.46
CA ALA A 380 5.59 -0.96 -29.85
C ALA A 380 7.06 -0.72 -30.19
N LEU A 381 7.68 -1.67 -30.88
CA LEU A 381 9.05 -1.57 -31.38
C LEU A 381 9.00 -1.47 -32.91
N ALA A 382 9.65 -0.45 -33.46
CA ALA A 382 9.88 -0.28 -34.89
C ALA A 382 11.35 0.09 -35.09
N GLU A 383 12.10 -0.69 -35.88
CA GLU A 383 13.56 -0.59 -36.13
C GLU A 383 14.41 -0.03 -34.97
N ARG A 384 14.46 1.29 -34.82
CA ARG A 384 15.28 2.05 -33.85
C ARG A 384 14.48 2.94 -32.91
N LYS A 385 13.22 2.60 -32.70
CA LYS A 385 12.24 3.38 -31.97
C LYS A 385 11.34 2.48 -31.14
N ILE A 386 11.21 2.80 -29.86
CA ILE A 386 10.18 2.26 -28.99
C ILE A 386 9.14 3.34 -28.76
N SER A 387 7.87 2.99 -28.90
CA SER A 387 6.75 3.84 -28.52
C SER A 387 6.03 3.24 -27.32
N PHE A 388 5.71 4.09 -26.36
CA PHE A 388 4.92 3.77 -25.19
C PHE A 388 3.61 4.55 -25.26
N ASN A 389 2.49 3.88 -24.99
CA ASN A 389 1.22 4.54 -24.67
C ASN A 389 0.79 4.05 -23.28
N ALA A 390 1.03 4.89 -22.28
CA ALA A 390 0.90 4.52 -20.87
C ALA A 390 -0.39 5.09 -20.26
N PRO A 391 -1.36 4.27 -19.83
CA PRO A 391 -2.55 4.75 -19.14
C PRO A 391 -2.22 5.35 -17.76
N PHE A 392 -1.11 4.92 -17.15
CA PHE A 392 -0.59 5.45 -15.89
C PHE A 392 0.91 5.73 -16.03
N GLY A 393 1.33 6.92 -15.61
CA GLY A 393 2.75 7.24 -15.49
C GLY A 393 3.37 6.61 -14.25
N THR A 394 4.69 6.40 -14.28
CA THR A 394 5.47 5.92 -13.14
C THR A 394 6.92 6.37 -13.20
N ALA A 395 7.56 6.49 -12.04
CA ALA A 395 8.98 6.80 -11.95
C ALA A 395 9.86 5.56 -12.19
N ASN A 396 11.09 5.78 -12.64
CA ASN A 396 12.13 4.76 -12.80
C ASN A 396 11.71 3.54 -13.67
N PHE A 397 10.81 3.76 -14.62
CA PHE A 397 10.41 2.74 -15.59
C PHE A 397 11.62 2.25 -16.35
N THR A 398 11.89 0.95 -16.24
CA THR A 398 13.12 0.36 -16.77
C THR A 398 12.77 -0.69 -17.80
N VAL A 399 13.33 -0.54 -19.00
CA VAL A 399 13.12 -1.46 -20.12
C VAL A 399 14.44 -1.99 -20.64
N ARG A 400 14.42 -3.22 -21.13
CA ARG A 400 15.50 -3.84 -21.89
C ARG A 400 15.05 -4.07 -23.32
N VAL A 401 15.94 -3.78 -24.26
CA VAL A 401 15.75 -4.03 -25.69
C VAL A 401 16.79 -5.05 -26.14
N ALA A 402 16.33 -6.27 -26.42
CA ALA A 402 17.19 -7.37 -26.83
C ALA A 402 17.83 -7.12 -28.20
N GLY A 403 19.11 -7.46 -28.35
CA GLY A 403 19.83 -7.34 -29.63
C GLY A 403 20.11 -5.90 -30.09
N ALA A 404 19.59 -4.88 -29.40
CA ALA A 404 19.95 -3.50 -29.63
C ALA A 404 21.38 -3.26 -29.15
N VAL A 405 22.31 -3.14 -30.10
CA VAL A 405 23.66 -2.67 -29.83
C VAL A 405 23.60 -1.15 -29.72
N ALA A 406 24.27 -0.57 -28.72
CA ALA A 406 24.50 0.87 -28.70
C ALA A 406 25.30 1.24 -29.97
N THR A 407 24.59 1.69 -31.01
CA THR A 407 25.25 2.30 -32.16
C THR A 407 25.76 3.68 -31.77
N ASN A 408 26.52 4.37 -32.63
CA ASN A 408 27.21 5.63 -32.33
C ASN A 408 26.33 6.77 -31.74
N ASN A 409 25.02 6.60 -31.64
CA ASN A 409 24.08 7.56 -31.08
C ASN A 409 23.51 7.07 -29.74
N ALA A 410 23.67 7.89 -28.70
CA ALA A 410 23.06 7.65 -27.40
C ALA A 410 21.52 7.70 -27.51
N PRO A 411 20.78 6.82 -26.82
CA PRO A 411 19.33 6.82 -26.81
C PRO A 411 18.78 8.15 -26.27
N ARG A 412 17.66 8.58 -26.83
CA ARG A 412 16.95 9.81 -26.45
C ARG A 412 15.52 9.50 -26.11
N LEU A 413 15.02 10.12 -25.04
CA LEU A 413 13.61 10.08 -24.67
C LEU A 413 12.89 11.26 -25.33
N MET A 414 11.74 10.99 -25.93
CA MET A 414 10.84 12.01 -26.47
C MET A 414 9.51 12.01 -25.71
N VAL A 415 9.15 13.17 -25.17
CA VAL A 415 7.90 13.42 -24.44
C VAL A 415 7.34 14.74 -24.95
N GLU A 416 6.09 14.76 -25.41
CA GLU A 416 5.41 16.01 -25.85
C GLU A 416 6.25 16.87 -26.83
N ASN A 417 6.91 16.24 -27.81
CA ASN A 417 7.83 16.86 -28.77
C ASN A 417 9.13 17.45 -28.18
N GLN A 418 9.39 17.28 -26.89
CA GLN A 418 10.67 17.59 -26.27
C GLN A 418 11.57 16.35 -26.31
N THR A 419 12.84 16.57 -26.67
CA THR A 419 13.86 15.52 -26.68
C THR A 419 14.79 15.68 -25.48
N VAL A 420 14.88 14.64 -24.66
CA VAL A 420 15.76 14.54 -23.50
C VAL A 420 16.85 13.52 -23.81
N ALA A 421 18.11 13.97 -23.80
CA ALA A 421 19.26 13.08 -23.95
C ALA A 421 19.41 12.22 -22.69
N LEU A 422 19.62 10.91 -22.88
CA LEU A 422 19.84 9.99 -21.78
C LEU A 422 21.35 9.82 -21.52
N GLN A 423 21.72 9.85 -20.25
CA GLN A 423 23.11 9.73 -19.84
C GLN A 423 23.56 8.27 -19.83
N GLY A 424 24.62 7.95 -20.57
CA GLY A 424 25.22 6.62 -20.54
C GLY A 424 25.95 6.37 -19.22
N VAL A 425 25.86 5.13 -18.71
CA VAL A 425 26.65 4.67 -17.56
C VAL A 425 27.36 3.36 -17.83
N ALA A 426 28.48 3.19 -17.11
CA ALA A 426 29.36 2.05 -17.26
C ALA A 426 28.78 0.75 -16.66
N GLU A 427 27.89 0.85 -15.68
CA GLU A 427 27.40 -0.32 -14.92
C GLU A 427 25.91 -0.20 -14.62
N THR A 428 25.21 -1.34 -14.58
CA THR A 428 23.75 -1.40 -14.32
C THR A 428 23.37 -0.92 -12.93
N ARG A 429 24.22 -1.08 -11.91
CA ARG A 429 23.97 -0.55 -10.55
C ARG A 429 23.84 0.96 -10.52
N LEU A 430 24.41 1.66 -11.51
CA LEU A 430 24.33 3.10 -11.64
C LEU A 430 23.05 3.53 -12.37
N LEU A 431 22.17 2.63 -12.82
CA LEU A 431 20.92 3.03 -13.48
C LEU A 431 20.04 3.84 -12.52
N ARG A 432 19.59 4.99 -13.01
CA ARG A 432 18.55 5.84 -12.43
C ARG A 432 17.73 6.47 -13.56
N SER A 433 16.61 7.11 -13.24
CA SER A 433 15.83 7.85 -14.25
C SER A 433 16.73 8.79 -15.08
N GLY A 434 16.55 8.78 -16.40
CA GLY A 434 17.32 9.57 -17.36
C GLY A 434 18.62 8.92 -17.84
N THR A 435 18.83 7.61 -17.58
CA THR A 435 20.11 6.95 -17.88
C THR A 435 19.94 5.64 -18.64
N TRP A 436 21.02 5.19 -19.25
CA TRP A 436 21.05 3.93 -19.99
C TRP A 436 22.40 3.21 -19.82
N CYS A 437 22.36 1.89 -20.00
CA CYS A 437 23.52 1.01 -19.98
C CYS A 437 23.36 -0.02 -21.10
N ALA A 438 24.45 -0.34 -21.81
CA ALA A 438 24.47 -1.47 -22.72
C ALA A 438 25.21 -2.64 -22.07
N ASP A 439 24.71 -3.85 -22.26
CA ASP A 439 25.39 -5.09 -21.87
C ASP A 439 25.33 -6.11 -23.02
N SER A 440 25.87 -7.32 -22.79
CA SER A 440 25.89 -8.38 -23.81
C SER A 440 24.50 -8.87 -24.25
N LYS A 441 23.44 -8.53 -23.51
CA LYS A 441 22.05 -8.92 -23.79
C LYS A 441 21.26 -7.77 -24.43
N GLY A 442 21.84 -6.58 -24.57
CA GLY A 442 21.25 -5.44 -25.28
C GLY A 442 21.27 -4.13 -24.50
N LEU A 443 20.36 -3.22 -24.86
CA LEU A 443 20.26 -1.89 -24.28
C LEU A 443 19.27 -1.87 -23.10
N ILE A 444 19.66 -1.29 -21.98
CA ILE A 444 18.80 -1.04 -20.81
C ILE A 444 18.60 0.46 -20.68
N VAL A 445 17.36 0.90 -20.58
CA VAL A 445 16.99 2.31 -20.41
C VAL A 445 16.12 2.48 -19.18
N CYS A 446 16.46 3.44 -18.32
CA CYS A 446 15.70 3.80 -17.13
C CYS A 446 15.27 5.26 -17.20
N PHE A 447 13.96 5.53 -17.09
CA PHE A 447 13.37 6.86 -17.25
C PHE A 447 12.06 6.96 -16.48
N ASP A 448 11.56 8.18 -16.24
CA ASP A 448 10.22 8.37 -15.72
C ASP A 448 9.23 8.30 -16.90
N LEU A 449 8.35 7.30 -16.87
CA LEU A 449 7.34 7.09 -17.89
C LEU A 449 6.19 8.09 -17.65
N PRO A 450 5.95 9.07 -18.54
CA PRO A 450 4.80 9.94 -18.43
C PRO A 450 3.51 9.18 -18.76
N LYS A 451 2.37 9.68 -18.27
CA LYS A 451 1.06 9.24 -18.76
C LYS A 451 0.90 9.69 -20.22
N GLY A 452 0.31 8.83 -21.05
CA GLY A 452 0.13 9.06 -22.48
C GLY A 452 1.30 8.58 -23.32
N VAL A 453 1.61 9.30 -24.40
CA VAL A 453 2.57 8.85 -25.42
C VAL A 453 3.98 9.34 -25.11
N SER A 454 4.95 8.42 -25.12
CA SER A 454 6.38 8.74 -25.10
C SER A 454 7.17 7.79 -25.99
N GLN A 455 8.39 8.16 -26.37
CA GLN A 455 9.20 7.37 -27.30
C GLN A 455 10.67 7.34 -26.88
N ILE A 456 11.36 6.23 -27.14
CA ILE A 456 12.81 6.14 -27.08
C ILE A 456 13.34 5.90 -28.50
N GLN A 457 14.38 6.62 -28.91
CA GLN A 457 15.05 6.46 -30.21
C GLN A 457 16.56 6.33 -30.04
N TRP A 458 17.24 5.52 -30.86
CA TRP A 458 18.71 5.39 -30.86
C TRP A 458 19.31 5.12 -32.24
#